data_AF-D7DZR8-F1
#
_entry.id   AF-D7DZR8-F1
#
_cell.length_a   1.000
_cell.length_b   1.000
_cell.length_c   1.000
_cell.angle_alpha   90.00
_cell.angle_beta   90.00
_cell.angle_gamma   90.00
#
_symmetry.space_group_name_H-M   'P 1'
#
loop_
_entity.id
_entity.type
_entity.pdbx_description
1 polymer ?
#
loop_
_entity_poly.entity_id
_entity_poly.type
_entity_poly.pdbx_seq_one_letter_code
_entity_poly.pdbx_strand_id
1 'polypeptide(L)' 'MTIVHHMKCACHRCLCVVSLENAIRKDGKYYCFDGCAEGHERP' A
#
# COMPACT_ATOMS: atom_id res chain seq x y z
N MET A 1 1.73 -20.84 11.91
CA MET A 1 2.05 -19.84 10.86
C MET A 1 0.91 -18.85 10.81
N THR A 2 1.16 -17.58 11.06
CA THR A 2 0.15 -16.52 10.91
C THR A 2 0.25 -15.93 9.51
N ILE A 3 -0.88 -15.83 8.82
CA ILE A 3 -0.96 -15.30 7.45
C ILE A 3 -1.45 -13.87 7.56
N VAL A 4 -0.68 -12.94 7.02
CA VAL A 4 -1.07 -11.53 6.96
C VAL A 4 -1.96 -11.36 5.73
N HIS A 5 -3.22 -10.99 5.92
CA HIS A 5 -4.14 -10.70 4.80
C HIS A 5 -4.23 -9.20 4.51
N HIS A 6 -3.96 -8.37 5.51
CA HIS A 6 -4.09 -6.92 5.46
C HIS A 6 -2.82 -6.27 5.98
N MET A 7 -2.39 -5.20 5.34
CA MET A 7 -1.26 -4.40 5.79
C MET A 7 -1.51 -2.92 5.61
N LYS A 8 -0.77 -2.10 6.36
CA LYS A 8 -0.80 -0.65 6.16
C LYS A 8 -0.23 -0.32 4.78
N CYS A 9 -0.86 0.64 4.09
CA CYS A 9 -0.30 1.23 2.88
C CYS A 9 1.14 1.68 3.14
N ALA A 10 2.05 1.37 2.22
CA ALA A 10 3.47 1.69 2.38
C ALA A 10 3.79 3.19 2.34
N CYS A 11 2.83 4.03 1.96
CA CYS A 11 2.96 5.49 2.04
C CYS A 11 2.96 5.95 3.51
N HIS A 12 4.01 6.66 3.93
CA HIS A 12 4.19 7.07 5.33
C HIS A 12 3.06 7.96 5.87
N ARG A 13 2.55 8.88 5.05
CA ARG A 13 1.43 9.77 5.40
C ARG A 13 0.07 9.07 5.31
N CYS A 14 -0.01 7.93 4.63
CA CYS A 14 -1.27 7.23 4.42
C CYS A 14 -1.62 6.37 5.65
N LEU A 15 -2.85 6.47 6.10
CA LEU A 15 -3.40 5.67 7.20
C LEU A 15 -4.31 4.54 6.71
N CYS A 16 -4.37 4.31 5.40
CA CYS A 16 -5.17 3.25 4.82
C CYS A 16 -4.58 1.87 5.13
N VAL A 17 -5.46 0.93 5.47
CA VAL A 17 -5.16 -0.51 5.51
C VAL A 17 -5.64 -1.11 4.20
N VAL A 18 -4.82 -1.95 3.59
CA VAL A 18 -5.06 -2.56 2.28
C VAL A 18 -4.95 -4.08 2.39
N SER A 19 -5.80 -4.79 1.65
CA SER A 19 -5.74 -6.26 1.56
C SER A 19 -4.65 -6.65 0.56
N LEU A 20 -3.78 -7.62 0.90
CA LEU A 20 -2.67 -8.04 0.01
C LEU A 20 -3.12 -8.55 -1.36
N GLU A 21 -4.37 -9.03 -1.42
CA GLU A 21 -5.06 -9.56 -2.59
C GLU A 21 -5.57 -8.48 -3.55
N ASN A 22 -5.91 -7.29 -3.04
CA ASN A 22 -6.48 -6.18 -3.83
C ASN A 22 -5.55 -4.96 -3.91
N ALA A 23 -4.49 -4.93 -3.10
CA ALA A 23 -3.57 -3.82 -3.03
C ALA A 23 -2.64 -3.77 -4.23
N ILE A 24 -2.27 -2.55 -4.62
CA ILE A 24 -1.32 -2.33 -5.70
C ILE A 24 0.07 -2.69 -5.19
N ARG A 25 0.70 -3.67 -5.84
CA ARG A 25 2.03 -4.15 -5.49
C ARG A 25 3.07 -3.53 -6.41
N LYS A 26 3.94 -2.67 -5.87
CA LYS A 26 5.02 -2.01 -6.61
C LYS A 26 6.29 -2.03 -5.77
N ASP A 27 7.42 -2.45 -6.35
CA ASP A 27 8.71 -2.53 -5.63
C ASP A 27 8.65 -3.37 -4.33
N GLY A 28 7.82 -4.43 -4.31
CA GLY A 28 7.61 -5.26 -3.12
C GLY A 28 6.81 -4.58 -1.99
N LYS A 29 6.26 -3.39 -2.24
CA LYS A 29 5.41 -2.63 -1.31
C LYS A 29 3.96 -2.65 -1.77
N TYR A 30 3.05 -2.50 -0.83
CA TYR A 30 1.61 -2.53 -1.07
C TYR A 30 0.99 -1.15 -0.81
N TYR A 31 0.15 -0.70 -1.74
CA TYR A 31 -0.42 0.63 -1.77
C TYR A 31 -1.95 0.59 -1.93
N CYS A 32 -2.63 1.64 -1.45
CA CYS A 32 -4.09 1.73 -1.54
C CYS A 32 -4.61 2.20 -2.91
N PHE A 33 -3.81 2.99 -3.64
CA PHE A 33 -4.14 3.44 -5.00
C PHE A 33 -2.86 3.85 -5.76
N ASP A 34 -2.95 4.04 -7.08
CA ASP A 34 -1.78 4.33 -7.94
C ASP A 34 -1.00 5.57 -7.49
N GLY A 35 -1.66 6.65 -7.09
CA GLY A 35 -0.94 7.83 -6.58
C GLY A 35 -0.14 7.57 -5.30
N CYS A 36 -0.54 6.61 -4.44
CA CYS A 36 0.33 6.16 -3.34
C CYS A 36 1.55 5.36 -3.85
N ALA A 37 1.37 4.54 -4.89
CA ALA A 37 2.42 3.71 -5.50
C ALA A 37 3.37 4.52 -6.40
N GLU A 38 2.90 5.58 -7.02
CA GLU A 38 3.66 6.53 -7.84
C GLU A 38 4.33 7.62 -7.00
N GLY A 39 4.06 7.62 -5.69
CA GLY A 39 4.76 8.48 -4.75
C GLY A 39 4.23 9.89 -4.72
N HIS A 40 2.90 10.04 -4.78
CA HIS A 40 2.13 11.28 -4.74
C HIS A 40 2.92 12.42 -5.36
N GLU A 41 2.88 12.54 -6.68
CA GLU A 41 3.56 13.61 -7.39
C GLU A 41 3.04 14.97 -6.92
N ARG A 42 3.73 15.49 -5.89
CA ARG A 42 3.74 16.85 -5.31
C ARG A 42 2.63 17.25 -4.31
N PRO A 43 2.91 18.26 -3.46
CA PRO A 43 3.62 18.23 -2.15
C PRO A 43 2.76 17.96 -0.89
#